data_AF-A0A8S3QLQ4-F1
#
_entry.id   AF-A0A8S3QLQ4-F1
#
_cell.length_a   1.000
_cell.length_b   1.000
_cell.length_c   1.000
_cell.angle_alpha   90.00
_cell.angle_beta   90.00
_cell.angle_gamma   90.00
#
_symmetry.space_group_name_H-M   'P 1'
#
loop_
_entity.id
_entity.type
_entity.pdbx_description
1 polymer ?
#
loop_
_entity_poly.entity_id
_entity_poly.type
_entity_poly.pdbx_seq_one_letter_code
_entity_poly.pdbx_strand_id
1 'polypeptide(L)'
;MLTDMGAQFTSNLMSEVSRLISLRQLTTTPYHPMCNGLVERFNGTMKMMLKRLCAERPRDWDKYLGPALFAYREVPQESVLFSPFELVYGWPVRGPMTILKELWTREITDPEVRSTYEYVINLRERLESTCELVKQNLEKASLSVIDLENEDTDDVDNYESELIETPVAVAKETLRDVHINEALKANETVKVQCLLDKFSHVLTDIPGRTNVLQHDIKLTSDDPVRFKPYPIPYAMLDTVNKEVDKMIEMDIIERSDSPYSSPFVIVKKKDQSNRFCIDFRGLNSITIFDAETMGNIEEMFSKLSGYQFISKIDLTKGYWQISLVDAAKPKTAFQTPRGLFQFKVLPFGLVNSGATFVRSMRKVLEGLENVDNFVDDIIVYTRSFNHHMEVLESVFERYKITTCPKNSSDHCLKIAKPVRRTRLTTI
;
A
#
# COMPACT_ATOMS: atom_id res chain seq x y z
N MET A 1 -18.86 11.30 21.71
CA MET A 1 -18.81 11.43 20.25
C MET A 1 -17.37 11.25 19.82
N LEU A 2 -17.09 10.28 18.95
CA LEU A 2 -15.77 10.10 18.35
C LEU A 2 -15.69 10.98 17.09
N THR A 3 -14.71 11.86 17.00
CA THR A 3 -14.48 12.73 15.84
C THR A 3 -13.03 12.65 15.39
N ASP A 4 -12.78 12.96 14.13
CA ASP A 4 -11.42 13.17 13.66
C ASP A 4 -10.82 14.47 14.23
N MET A 5 -9.54 14.71 13.94
CA MET A 5 -8.82 15.93 14.33
C MET A 5 -9.12 17.11 13.38
N GLY A 6 -10.23 17.07 12.63
CA GLY A 6 -10.62 18.14 11.72
C GLY A 6 -10.81 19.46 12.47
N ALA A 7 -10.32 20.56 11.90
CA ALA A 7 -10.36 21.90 12.51
C ALA A 7 -11.78 22.35 12.93
N GLN A 8 -12.81 21.85 12.25
CA GLN A 8 -14.21 22.12 12.58
C GLN A 8 -14.60 21.51 13.94
N PHE A 9 -14.09 20.31 14.24
CA PHE A 9 -14.39 19.56 15.45
C PHE A 9 -13.47 19.90 16.63
N THR A 10 -12.28 20.44 16.36
CA THR A 10 -11.33 20.92 17.40
C THR A 10 -11.50 22.40 17.73
N SER A 11 -12.46 23.08 17.09
CA SER A 11 -12.74 24.50 17.33
C SER A 11 -13.27 24.79 18.74
N ASN A 12 -13.01 25.99 19.24
CA ASN A 12 -13.58 26.48 20.50
C ASN A 12 -15.11 26.47 20.48
N LEU A 13 -15.72 26.72 19.32
CA LEU A 13 -17.16 26.66 19.14
C LEU A 13 -17.69 25.24 19.38
N MET A 14 -17.06 24.22 18.78
CA MET A 14 -17.47 22.82 18.97
C MET A 14 -17.27 22.35 20.40
N SER A 15 -16.21 22.84 21.07
CA SER A 15 -15.96 22.55 22.48
C SER A 15 -17.09 23.10 23.38
N GLU A 16 -17.55 24.33 23.15
CA GLU A 16 -18.67 24.91 23.90
C GLU A 16 -20.01 24.23 23.59
N VAL A 17 -20.26 23.89 22.32
CA VAL A 17 -21.45 23.13 21.93
C VAL A 17 -21.47 21.78 22.65
N SER A 18 -20.35 21.05 22.65
CA SER A 18 -20.21 19.74 23.31
C SER A 18 -20.43 19.84 24.83
N ARG A 19 -19.96 20.92 25.45
CA ARG A 19 -20.19 21.21 26.87
C ARG A 19 -21.68 21.44 27.17
N LEU A 20 -22.38 22.23 26.35
CA LEU A 20 -23.80 22.54 26.54
C LEU A 20 -24.70 21.31 26.40
N ILE A 21 -24.38 20.43 25.45
CA ILE A 21 -25.13 19.19 25.21
C ILE A 21 -24.62 18.00 26.06
N SER A 22 -23.70 18.24 27.00
CA SER A 22 -23.11 17.22 27.88
C SER A 22 -22.53 16.02 27.12
N LEU A 23 -21.98 16.27 25.92
CA LEU A 23 -21.31 15.23 25.13
C LEU A 23 -19.83 15.20 25.46
N ARG A 24 -19.35 14.01 25.86
CA ARG A 24 -17.91 13.74 25.93
C ARG A 24 -17.37 13.57 24.51
N GLN A 25 -16.57 14.52 24.05
CA GLN A 25 -15.85 14.42 22.78
C GLN A 25 -14.59 13.57 22.97
N LEU A 26 -14.39 12.62 22.06
CA LEU A 26 -13.19 11.80 21.94
C LEU A 26 -12.64 12.08 20.55
N THR A 27 -11.37 12.44 20.44
CA THR A 27 -10.71 12.65 19.16
C THR A 27 -9.88 11.43 18.81
N THR A 28 -9.87 11.04 17.54
CA THR A 28 -8.94 10.00 17.07
C THR A 28 -7.50 10.48 17.23
N THR A 29 -6.59 9.56 17.55
CA THR A 29 -5.16 9.86 17.54
C THR A 29 -4.73 10.19 16.11
N PRO A 30 -3.93 11.25 15.89
CA PRO A 30 -3.35 11.54 14.59
C PRO A 30 -2.66 10.30 14.03
N TYR A 31 -2.79 10.06 12.71
CA TYR A 31 -2.18 8.93 11.99
C TYR A 31 -2.70 7.52 12.35
N HIS A 32 -3.88 7.40 12.98
CA HIS A 32 -4.57 6.12 13.17
C HIS A 32 -5.89 6.04 12.35
N PRO A 33 -5.81 5.83 11.02
CA PRO A 33 -6.99 5.77 10.14
C PRO A 33 -7.93 4.60 10.46
N MET A 34 -7.41 3.54 11.10
CA MET A 34 -8.20 2.40 11.59
C MET A 34 -9.36 2.82 12.51
N CYS A 35 -9.24 3.95 13.24
CA CYS A 35 -10.32 4.46 14.08
C CYS A 35 -11.49 5.08 13.29
N ASN A 36 -11.27 5.46 12.03
CA ASN A 36 -12.28 6.07 11.14
C ASN A 36 -12.79 5.13 10.04
N GLY A 37 -12.21 3.92 9.89
CA GLY A 37 -12.45 3.03 8.75
C GLY A 37 -13.91 2.59 8.54
N LEU A 38 -14.77 2.63 9.56
CA LEU A 38 -16.22 2.37 9.38
C LEU A 38 -16.95 3.56 8.74
N VAL A 39 -16.58 4.78 9.14
CA VAL A 39 -17.14 6.02 8.59
C VAL A 39 -16.66 6.23 7.15
N GLU A 40 -15.39 5.92 6.88
CA GLU A 40 -14.80 5.99 5.55
C GLU A 40 -15.46 5.01 4.59
N ARG A 41 -15.66 3.74 5.00
CA ARG A 41 -16.41 2.75 4.21
C ARG A 41 -17.84 3.20 3.92
N PHE A 42 -18.56 3.69 4.92
CA PHE A 42 -19.90 4.24 4.73
C PHE A 42 -19.92 5.37 3.70
N ASN A 43 -19.02 6.35 3.86
CA ASN A 43 -18.91 7.48 2.96
C ASN A 43 -18.56 7.04 1.53
N GLY A 44 -17.66 6.06 1.37
CA GLY A 44 -17.32 5.46 0.09
C GLY A 44 -18.52 4.83 -0.61
N THR A 45 -19.27 3.97 0.09
CA THR A 45 -20.50 3.35 -0.45
C THR A 45 -21.53 4.41 -0.85
N MET A 46 -21.76 5.42 0.00
CA MET A 46 -22.70 6.49 -0.29
C MET A 46 -22.28 7.35 -1.49
N LYS A 47 -20.99 7.70 -1.60
CA LYS A 47 -20.43 8.40 -2.76
C LYS A 47 -20.67 7.59 -4.04
N MET A 48 -20.42 6.27 -4.03
CA MET A 48 -20.64 5.40 -5.18
C MET A 48 -22.12 5.36 -5.60
N MET A 49 -23.03 5.17 -4.65
CA MET A 49 -24.47 5.15 -4.91
C MET A 49 -24.95 6.47 -5.50
N LEU A 50 -24.53 7.60 -4.92
CA LEU A 50 -24.88 8.93 -5.42
C LEU A 50 -24.28 9.21 -6.79
N LYS A 51 -23.02 8.82 -7.04
CA LYS A 51 -22.36 8.97 -8.36
C LYS A 51 -23.15 8.24 -9.45
N ARG A 52 -23.69 7.05 -9.14
CA ARG A 52 -24.52 6.29 -10.07
C ARG A 52 -25.90 6.93 -10.26
N LEU A 53 -26.58 7.31 -9.19
CA LEU A 53 -27.92 7.91 -9.23
C LEU A 53 -27.92 9.30 -9.90
N CYS A 54 -26.84 10.06 -9.74
CA CYS A 54 -26.72 11.42 -10.26
C CYS A 54 -25.99 11.48 -11.61
N ALA A 55 -25.75 10.34 -12.28
CA ALA A 55 -25.00 10.27 -13.53
C ALA A 55 -25.63 11.13 -14.66
N GLU A 56 -26.96 11.20 -14.70
CA GLU A 56 -27.70 11.99 -15.70
C GLU A 56 -27.95 13.44 -15.25
N ARG A 57 -28.12 13.67 -13.93
CA ARG A 57 -28.38 14.99 -13.35
C ARG A 57 -27.58 15.22 -12.06
N PRO A 58 -26.31 15.65 -12.18
CA PRO A 58 -25.42 15.86 -11.02
C PRO A 58 -25.89 16.93 -10.03
N ARG A 59 -26.71 17.89 -10.48
CA ARG A 59 -27.17 19.03 -9.65
C ARG A 59 -28.32 18.69 -8.69
N ASP A 60 -28.98 17.54 -8.87
CA ASP A 60 -30.15 17.12 -8.08
C ASP A 60 -29.79 16.05 -7.01
N TRP A 61 -28.52 15.97 -6.61
CA TRP A 61 -28.01 14.92 -5.72
C TRP A 61 -28.72 14.86 -4.35
N ASP A 62 -29.19 16.01 -3.87
CA ASP A 62 -29.94 16.17 -2.64
C ASP A 62 -31.28 15.40 -2.67
N LYS A 63 -31.93 15.35 -3.83
CA LYS A 63 -33.18 14.58 -4.03
C LYS A 63 -32.94 13.08 -4.02
N TYR A 64 -31.75 12.64 -4.42
CA TYR A 64 -31.37 11.22 -4.45
C TYR A 64 -30.82 10.71 -3.11
N LEU A 65 -30.51 11.61 -2.18
CA LEU A 65 -29.95 11.24 -0.88
C LEU A 65 -30.91 10.37 -0.04
N GLY A 66 -32.20 10.73 0.01
CA GLY A 66 -33.22 9.96 0.73
C GLY A 66 -33.33 8.51 0.24
N PRO A 67 -33.56 8.29 -1.07
CA PRO A 67 -33.58 6.96 -1.67
C PRO A 67 -32.27 6.18 -1.49
N ALA A 68 -31.11 6.83 -1.63
CA ALA A 68 -29.80 6.18 -1.44
C ALA A 68 -29.61 5.70 0.00
N LEU A 69 -29.94 6.55 0.99
CA LEU A 69 -29.89 6.17 2.40
C LEU A 69 -30.86 5.04 2.73
N PHE A 70 -32.05 5.05 2.12
CA PHE A 70 -33.02 3.98 2.30
C PHE A 70 -32.48 2.64 1.79
N ALA A 71 -31.95 2.61 0.56
CA ALA A 71 -31.35 1.42 -0.02
C ALA A 71 -30.17 0.89 0.82
N TYR A 72 -29.31 1.78 1.32
CA TYR A 72 -28.20 1.37 2.21
C TYR A 72 -28.72 0.77 3.53
N ARG A 73 -29.81 1.32 4.09
CA ARG A 73 -30.38 0.85 5.37
C ARG A 73 -31.19 -0.43 5.25
N GLU A 74 -31.71 -0.75 4.07
CA GLU A 74 -32.49 -1.95 3.79
C GLU A 74 -31.61 -3.19 3.56
N VAL A 75 -30.43 -3.02 2.96
CA VAL A 75 -29.57 -4.14 2.55
C VAL A 75 -28.77 -4.70 3.75
N PRO A 76 -28.83 -6.03 4.00
CA PRO A 76 -27.96 -6.67 4.99
C PRO A 76 -26.48 -6.54 4.62
N GLN A 77 -25.65 -6.19 5.61
CA GLN A 77 -24.21 -6.11 5.41
C GLN A 77 -23.55 -7.46 5.63
N GLU A 78 -22.55 -7.81 4.82
CA GLU A 78 -21.89 -9.12 4.86
C GLU A 78 -21.19 -9.40 6.20
N SER A 79 -20.61 -8.37 6.83
CA SER A 79 -19.88 -8.49 8.09
C SER A 79 -20.77 -8.78 9.31
N VAL A 80 -22.00 -8.29 9.30
CA VAL A 80 -22.94 -8.41 10.43
C VAL A 80 -24.14 -9.31 10.11
N LEU A 81 -24.40 -9.57 8.83
CA LEU A 81 -25.54 -10.30 8.27
C LEU A 81 -26.92 -9.67 8.51
N PHE A 82 -26.96 -8.48 9.11
CA PHE A 82 -28.16 -7.71 9.38
C PHE A 82 -28.14 -6.37 8.65
N SER A 83 -29.33 -5.83 8.36
CA SER A 83 -29.45 -4.50 7.79
C SER A 83 -29.27 -3.43 8.88
N PRO A 84 -28.70 -2.24 8.58
CA PRO A 84 -28.57 -1.17 9.55
C PRO A 84 -29.89 -0.76 10.22
N PHE A 85 -31.01 -0.86 9.48
CA PHE A 85 -32.32 -0.55 10.03
C PHE A 85 -32.79 -1.60 11.04
N GLU A 86 -32.57 -2.88 10.76
CA GLU A 86 -32.93 -3.97 11.67
C GLU A 86 -32.15 -3.91 12.98
N LEU A 87 -30.89 -3.47 12.93
CA LEU A 87 -30.09 -3.26 14.14
C LEU A 87 -30.62 -2.15 15.06
N VAL A 88 -31.24 -1.12 14.48
CA VAL A 88 -31.77 0.02 15.25
C VAL A 88 -33.19 -0.23 15.73
N TYR A 89 -34.04 -0.79 14.87
CA TYR A 89 -35.47 -0.91 15.12
C TYR A 89 -35.92 -2.34 15.43
N GLY A 90 -35.03 -3.31 15.29
CA GLY A 90 -35.30 -4.73 15.51
C GLY A 90 -36.11 -5.40 14.40
N TRP A 91 -36.66 -4.67 13.43
CA TRP A 91 -37.51 -5.22 12.37
C TRP A 91 -36.88 -4.97 10.99
N PRO A 92 -37.07 -5.88 10.01
CA PRO A 92 -36.68 -5.60 8.63
C PRO A 92 -37.51 -4.45 8.06
N VAL A 93 -36.89 -3.66 7.18
CA VAL A 93 -37.59 -2.59 6.44
C VAL A 93 -38.60 -3.22 5.49
N ARG A 94 -39.82 -2.68 5.47
CA ARG A 94 -40.76 -2.99 4.39
C ARG A 94 -40.44 -2.12 3.16
N GLY A 95 -39.51 -2.60 2.34
CA GLY A 95 -39.10 -1.91 1.13
C GLY A 95 -39.90 -2.29 -0.12
N PRO A 96 -39.61 -1.64 -1.26
CA PRO A 96 -40.29 -1.87 -2.53
C PRO A 96 -40.26 -3.33 -2.99
N MET A 97 -39.16 -4.05 -2.73
CA MET A 97 -39.02 -5.48 -3.06
C MET A 97 -39.96 -6.36 -2.24
N THR A 98 -40.11 -6.06 -0.94
CA THR A 98 -41.05 -6.76 -0.06
C THR A 98 -42.49 -6.56 -0.51
N ILE A 99 -42.84 -5.32 -0.87
CA ILE A 99 -44.17 -4.98 -1.41
C ILE A 99 -44.42 -5.70 -2.73
N LEU A 100 -43.44 -5.72 -3.65
CA LEU A 100 -43.57 -6.44 -4.92
C LEU A 100 -43.72 -7.95 -4.72
N LYS A 101 -42.96 -8.53 -3.77
CA LYS A 101 -43.10 -9.93 -3.38
C LYS A 101 -44.52 -10.22 -2.88
N GLU A 102 -45.04 -9.43 -1.94
CA GLU A 102 -46.41 -9.56 -1.42
C GLU A 102 -47.47 -9.44 -2.52
N LEU A 103 -47.31 -8.49 -3.44
CA LEU A 103 -48.20 -8.29 -4.59
C LEU A 103 -48.17 -9.49 -5.57
N TRP A 104 -47.00 -10.09 -5.78
CA TRP A 104 -46.84 -11.22 -6.70
C TRP A 104 -47.24 -12.55 -6.09
N THR A 105 -46.98 -12.79 -4.80
CA THR A 105 -47.32 -14.05 -4.13
C THR A 105 -48.74 -14.05 -3.56
N ARG A 106 -49.35 -12.88 -3.36
CA ARG A 106 -50.67 -12.69 -2.69
C ARG A 106 -50.73 -13.27 -1.28
N GLU A 107 -49.58 -13.57 -0.68
CA GLU A 107 -49.46 -13.99 0.71
C GLU A 107 -49.48 -12.74 1.59
N ILE A 108 -50.67 -12.31 2.00
CA ILE A 108 -50.81 -11.30 3.04
C ILE A 108 -50.61 -12.02 4.37
N THR A 109 -49.48 -11.78 5.03
CA THR A 109 -49.33 -12.17 6.43
C THR A 109 -50.16 -11.19 7.25
N ASP A 110 -51.32 -11.64 7.72
CA ASP A 110 -52.14 -10.86 8.65
C ASP A 110 -51.32 -10.64 9.94
N PRO A 111 -51.10 -9.39 10.39
CA PRO A 111 -50.38 -9.16 11.62
C PRO A 111 -51.20 -9.72 12.77
N GLU A 112 -50.66 -10.74 13.47
CA GLU A 112 -51.22 -11.20 14.74
C GLU A 112 -51.47 -9.99 15.65
N VAL A 113 -52.70 -9.84 16.13
CA VAL A 113 -53.07 -8.79 17.08
C VAL A 113 -52.37 -9.10 18.40
N ARG A 114 -51.20 -8.51 18.61
CA ARG A 114 -50.40 -8.68 19.84
C ARG A 114 -50.70 -7.57 20.83
N SER A 115 -50.69 -7.91 22.11
CA SER A 115 -50.75 -6.91 23.18
C SER A 115 -49.51 -6.01 23.12
N THR A 116 -49.65 -4.72 23.47
CA THR A 116 -48.52 -3.77 23.54
C THR A 116 -47.38 -4.31 24.42
N TYR A 117 -47.72 -5.03 25.50
CA TYR A 117 -46.74 -5.62 26.41
C TYR A 117 -45.93 -6.75 25.75
N GLU A 118 -46.60 -7.64 25.04
CA GLU A 118 -45.96 -8.75 24.30
C GLU A 118 -45.07 -8.23 23.18
N TYR A 119 -45.49 -7.16 22.50
CA TYR A 119 -44.68 -6.48 21.49
C TYR A 119 -43.38 -5.94 22.09
N VAL A 120 -43.44 -5.26 23.24
CA VAL A 120 -42.27 -4.67 23.89
C VAL A 120 -41.29 -5.73 24.37
N ILE A 121 -41.78 -6.83 24.95
CA ILE A 121 -40.93 -7.95 25.38
C ILE A 121 -40.24 -8.59 24.18
N ASN A 122 -41.00 -8.93 23.14
CA ASN A 122 -40.45 -9.60 21.97
C ASN A 122 -39.45 -8.71 21.22
N LEU A 123 -39.71 -7.40 21.15
CA LEU A 123 -38.77 -6.44 20.60
C LEU A 123 -37.45 -6.41 21.39
N ARG A 124 -37.53 -6.38 22.72
CA ARG A 124 -36.34 -6.39 23.59
C ARG A 124 -35.52 -7.66 23.42
N GLU A 125 -36.16 -8.84 23.55
CA GLU A 125 -35.49 -10.14 23.41
C GLU A 125 -34.83 -10.27 22.04
N ARG A 126 -35.51 -9.82 20.99
CA ARG A 126 -34.94 -9.88 19.64
C ARG A 126 -33.76 -8.92 19.49
N LEU A 127 -33.86 -7.66 19.95
CA LEU A 127 -32.73 -6.72 19.91
C LEU A 127 -31.52 -7.26 20.69
N GLU A 128 -31.74 -7.88 21.85
CA GLU A 128 -30.69 -8.54 22.64
C GLU A 128 -30.05 -9.68 21.84
N SER A 129 -30.85 -10.59 21.29
CA SER A 129 -30.35 -11.72 20.48
C SER A 129 -29.61 -11.28 19.21
N THR A 130 -30.10 -10.25 18.53
CA THR A 130 -29.46 -9.67 17.34
C THR A 130 -28.14 -9.03 17.72
N CYS A 131 -28.08 -8.28 18.83
CA CYS A 131 -26.82 -7.70 19.32
C CYS A 131 -25.78 -8.77 19.67
N GLU A 132 -26.18 -9.88 20.28
CA GLU A 132 -25.28 -11.00 20.57
C GLU A 132 -24.75 -11.65 19.28
N LEU A 133 -25.61 -11.91 18.31
CA LEU A 133 -25.19 -12.49 17.04
C LEU A 133 -24.27 -11.54 16.25
N VAL A 134 -24.57 -10.24 16.26
CA VAL A 134 -23.71 -9.21 15.67
C VAL A 134 -22.35 -9.16 16.35
N LYS A 135 -22.27 -9.23 17.68
CA LYS A 135 -20.99 -9.27 18.40
C LYS A 135 -20.17 -10.51 18.00
N GLN A 136 -20.80 -11.68 17.98
CA GLN A 136 -20.12 -12.91 17.54
C GLN A 136 -19.67 -12.84 16.08
N ASN A 137 -20.50 -12.28 15.19
CA ASN A 137 -20.15 -12.11 13.78
C ASN A 137 -19.08 -11.05 13.60
N LEU A 138 -19.07 -9.97 14.37
CA LEU A 138 -18.01 -8.96 14.35
C LEU A 138 -16.71 -9.49 14.97
N GLU A 139 -16.75 -10.38 15.95
CA GLU A 139 -15.54 -11.05 16.46
C GLU A 139 -14.98 -12.03 15.43
N LYS A 140 -15.84 -12.84 14.79
CA LYS A 140 -15.45 -13.72 13.67
C LYS A 140 -14.95 -12.92 12.48
N ALA A 141 -15.66 -11.83 12.15
CA ALA A 141 -15.28 -10.92 11.08
C ALA A 141 -14.01 -10.18 11.46
N SER A 142 -13.77 -9.76 12.70
CA SER A 142 -12.52 -9.12 13.12
C SER A 142 -11.34 -10.10 13.05
N LEU A 143 -11.57 -11.38 13.36
CA LEU A 143 -10.59 -12.44 13.17
C LEU A 143 -10.35 -12.75 11.68
N SER A 144 -11.38 -12.58 10.83
CA SER A 144 -11.25 -12.72 9.38
C SER A 144 -10.80 -11.43 8.68
N VAL A 145 -10.97 -10.24 9.24
CA VAL A 145 -10.68 -8.89 8.67
C VAL A 145 -9.19 -8.54 8.77
N ILE A 146 -8.38 -9.37 9.42
CA ILE A 146 -6.95 -9.39 9.12
C ILE A 146 -6.72 -9.90 7.68
N ASP A 147 -7.68 -10.59 7.07
CA ASP A 147 -7.68 -10.97 5.65
C ASP A 147 -8.84 -10.26 4.91
N LEU A 148 -8.52 -9.46 3.87
CA LEU A 148 -9.43 -8.67 3.02
C LEU A 148 -9.67 -7.20 3.41
N GLU A 149 -8.64 -6.47 3.81
CA GLU A 149 -8.57 -5.05 3.39
C GLU A 149 -7.88 -4.98 2.02
N ASN A 150 -8.68 -4.93 0.96
CA ASN A 150 -8.50 -4.07 -0.23
C ASN A 150 -9.46 -4.53 -1.33
N GLU A 151 -10.71 -4.04 -1.29
CA GLU A 151 -11.42 -3.75 -2.53
C GLU A 151 -12.26 -2.47 -2.32
N ASP A 152 -11.83 -1.44 -3.05
CA ASP A 152 -12.52 -0.21 -3.44
C ASP A 152 -12.92 0.83 -2.36
N THR A 153 -11.94 1.66 -1.99
CA THR A 153 -12.18 3.09 -1.72
C THR A 153 -11.43 3.94 -2.73
N ASP A 154 -12.14 4.42 -3.75
CA ASP A 154 -11.79 5.63 -4.51
C ASP A 154 -11.90 6.83 -3.54
N ASP A 155 -10.82 7.15 -2.84
CA ASP A 155 -10.53 8.53 -2.42
C ASP A 155 -9.20 8.95 -3.06
N VAL A 156 -9.35 9.89 -4.00
CA VAL A 156 -8.27 10.54 -4.72
C VAL A 156 -7.69 11.60 -3.80
N ASP A 157 -6.67 11.23 -3.02
CA ASP A 157 -5.61 12.15 -2.65
C ASP A 157 -4.29 11.60 -3.20
N ASN A 158 -4.02 12.09 -4.40
CA ASN A 158 -2.75 12.22 -5.12
C ASN A 158 -1.48 11.69 -4.41
N TYR A 159 -1.26 10.38 -4.50
CA TYR A 159 0.07 9.80 -4.62
C TYR A 159 0.15 9.08 -5.96
N GLU A 160 0.81 9.71 -6.93
CA GLU A 160 1.29 9.05 -8.13
C GLU A 160 2.26 7.94 -7.70
N SER A 161 1.76 6.71 -7.59
CA SER A 161 2.61 5.52 -7.67
C SER A 161 2.87 5.24 -9.14
N GLU A 162 4.02 5.73 -9.60
CA GLU A 162 4.58 5.47 -10.92
C GLU A 162 4.84 3.96 -11.13
N LEU A 163 4.88 3.59 -12.40
CA LEU A 163 4.80 2.22 -12.89
C LEU A 163 5.89 1.31 -12.34
N ILE A 164 5.51 0.12 -11.87
CA ILE A 164 6.40 -1.03 -11.84
C ILE A 164 5.96 -1.93 -12.99
N GLU A 165 6.63 -1.92 -14.12
CA GLU A 165 6.47 -2.99 -15.11
C GLU A 165 7.07 -4.30 -14.58
N THR A 166 6.37 -5.42 -14.83
CA THR A 166 6.95 -6.76 -14.66
C THR A 166 8.09 -6.97 -15.67
N PRO A 167 9.28 -7.45 -15.27
CA PRO A 167 10.40 -7.58 -16.18
C PRO A 167 10.21 -8.71 -17.18
N VAL A 168 10.64 -8.43 -18.40
CA VAL A 168 11.16 -9.41 -19.35
C VAL A 168 12.63 -9.61 -18.97
N ALA A 169 13.20 -10.81 -19.14
CA ALA A 169 14.60 -11.12 -18.85
C ALA A 169 15.61 -10.43 -19.83
N VAL A 170 15.18 -9.36 -20.48
CA VAL A 170 15.92 -8.60 -21.49
C VAL A 170 15.82 -7.14 -21.07
N ALA A 171 16.96 -6.44 -21.05
CA ALA A 171 16.99 -5.02 -20.74
C ALA A 171 16.01 -4.24 -21.63
N LYS A 172 14.99 -3.64 -21.04
CA LYS A 172 13.92 -2.90 -21.74
C LYS A 172 14.20 -1.41 -21.84
N GLU A 173 14.84 -0.85 -20.82
CA GLU A 173 15.10 0.60 -20.72
C GLU A 173 16.55 0.93 -21.04
N THR A 174 16.76 2.09 -21.64
CA THR A 174 18.06 2.57 -22.10
C THR A 174 18.29 4.01 -21.67
N LEU A 175 19.50 4.54 -21.85
CA LEU A 175 19.84 5.94 -21.55
C LEU A 175 18.92 6.97 -22.24
N ARG A 176 18.21 6.57 -23.31
CA ARG A 176 17.26 7.40 -24.05
C ARG A 176 15.96 7.66 -23.29
N ASP A 177 15.68 6.86 -22.27
CA ASP A 177 14.48 6.97 -21.43
C ASP A 177 14.67 7.97 -20.27
N VAL A 178 15.90 8.48 -20.09
CA VAL A 178 16.21 9.50 -19.09
C VAL A 178 15.54 10.81 -19.48
N HIS A 179 14.63 11.29 -18.63
CA HIS A 179 13.95 12.57 -18.86
C HIS A 179 14.83 13.74 -18.42
N ILE A 180 15.24 14.55 -19.39
CA ILE A 180 15.96 15.80 -19.17
C ILE A 180 14.99 16.96 -19.39
N ASN A 181 14.95 17.90 -18.44
CA ASN A 181 14.05 19.04 -18.52
C ASN A 181 14.37 19.92 -19.75
N GLU A 182 13.35 20.24 -20.55
CA GLU A 182 13.45 21.06 -21.76
C GLU A 182 13.94 22.49 -21.52
N ALA A 183 13.88 22.97 -20.27
CA ALA A 183 14.37 24.29 -19.87
C ALA A 183 15.90 24.40 -19.76
N LEU A 184 16.63 23.28 -19.84
CA LEU A 184 18.09 23.27 -19.83
C LEU A 184 18.66 23.82 -21.13
N LYS A 185 19.79 24.55 -21.04
CA LYS A 185 20.47 25.06 -22.24
C LYS A 185 21.07 23.90 -23.02
N ALA A 186 21.18 24.05 -24.34
CA ALA A 186 21.73 23.00 -25.22
C ALA A 186 23.13 22.50 -24.79
N ASN A 187 23.99 23.38 -24.28
CA ASN A 187 25.31 23.02 -23.76
C ASN A 187 25.25 22.24 -22.43
N GLU A 188 24.25 22.49 -21.59
CA GLU A 188 24.01 21.77 -20.33
C GLU A 188 23.48 20.37 -20.62
N THR A 189 22.55 20.24 -21.57
CA THR A 189 22.01 18.94 -22.02
C THR A 189 23.11 18.02 -22.56
N VAL A 190 24.05 18.54 -23.35
CA VAL A 190 25.19 17.76 -23.86
C VAL A 190 26.09 17.25 -22.73
N LYS A 191 26.33 18.07 -21.69
CA LYS A 191 27.11 17.66 -20.52
C LYS A 191 26.42 16.55 -19.74
N VAL A 192 25.10 16.64 -19.54
CA VAL A 192 24.32 15.58 -18.89
C VAL A 192 24.41 14.27 -19.69
N GLN A 193 24.21 14.32 -21.01
CA GLN A 193 24.33 13.14 -21.87
C GLN A 193 25.72 12.51 -21.80
N CYS A 194 26.79 13.32 -21.82
CA CYS A 194 28.15 12.81 -21.67
C CYS A 194 28.40 12.10 -20.33
N LEU A 195 27.81 12.62 -19.23
CA LEU A 195 27.88 11.96 -17.93
C LEU A 195 27.12 10.62 -17.93
N LEU A 196 25.91 10.59 -18.52
CA LEU A 196 25.11 9.37 -18.64
C LEU A 196 25.83 8.30 -19.48
N ASP A 197 26.47 8.69 -20.59
CA ASP A 197 27.25 7.78 -21.42
C ASP A 197 28.46 7.22 -20.66
N LYS A 198 29.16 8.07 -19.88
CA LYS A 198 30.30 7.66 -19.04
C LYS A 198 29.91 6.59 -18.01
N PHE A 199 28.72 6.71 -17.43
CA PHE A 199 28.21 5.79 -16.41
C PHE A 199 27.18 4.78 -16.94
N SER A 200 27.11 4.57 -18.26
CA SER A 200 26.19 3.63 -18.93
C SER A 200 26.17 2.21 -18.34
N HIS A 201 27.33 1.68 -17.94
CA HIS A 201 27.46 0.39 -17.28
C HIS A 201 26.79 0.32 -15.90
N VAL A 202 26.69 1.46 -15.23
CA VAL A 202 25.95 1.69 -13.98
C VAL A 202 24.61 2.34 -14.31
N LEU A 203 23.97 2.13 -15.46
CA LEU A 203 22.62 2.67 -15.72
C LEU A 203 21.69 1.63 -16.40
N THR A 204 21.06 0.76 -15.61
CA THR A 204 20.46 -0.50 -16.06
C THR A 204 19.24 -0.96 -15.23
N ASP A 205 18.47 -1.88 -15.81
CA ASP A 205 17.23 -2.43 -15.26
C ASP A 205 17.36 -3.84 -14.65
N ILE A 206 18.57 -4.39 -14.62
CA ILE A 206 18.90 -5.64 -13.93
C ILE A 206 19.50 -5.29 -12.55
N PRO A 207 18.97 -5.84 -11.44
CA PRO A 207 19.52 -5.57 -10.12
C PRO A 207 20.91 -6.22 -9.95
N GLY A 208 21.91 -5.41 -9.61
CA GLY A 208 23.23 -5.90 -9.18
C GLY A 208 23.22 -6.38 -7.72
N ARG A 209 24.40 -6.69 -7.18
CA ARG A 209 24.58 -7.02 -5.75
C ARG A 209 25.52 -6.04 -5.06
N THR A 210 25.18 -5.69 -3.83
CA THR A 210 26.03 -4.89 -2.96
C THR A 210 26.68 -5.74 -1.86
N ASN A 211 27.89 -5.36 -1.48
CA ASN A 211 28.62 -5.95 -0.34
C ASN A 211 28.64 -5.01 0.89
N VAL A 212 27.94 -3.86 0.83
CA VAL A 212 27.98 -2.83 1.89
C VAL A 212 27.33 -3.30 3.19
N LEU A 213 26.23 -4.05 3.07
CA LEU A 213 25.45 -4.53 4.20
C LEU A 213 24.75 -5.83 3.82
N GLN A 214 24.63 -6.73 4.78
CA GLN A 214 23.74 -7.89 4.69
C GLN A 214 22.55 -7.70 5.64
N HIS A 215 21.38 -8.20 5.23
CA HIS A 215 20.19 -8.19 6.06
C HIS A 215 20.12 -9.47 6.91
N ASP A 216 19.89 -9.28 8.21
CA ASP A 216 19.60 -10.35 9.15
C ASP A 216 18.17 -10.21 9.67
N ILE A 217 17.52 -11.35 9.94
CA ILE A 217 16.15 -11.42 10.46
C ILE A 217 16.24 -11.99 11.87
N LYS A 218 16.18 -11.10 12.86
CA LYS A 218 16.18 -11.46 14.28
C LYS A 218 14.76 -11.66 14.76
N LEU A 219 14.50 -12.81 15.37
CA LEU A 219 13.17 -13.19 15.83
C LEU A 219 13.07 -13.11 17.35
N THR A 220 11.87 -12.90 17.87
CA THR A 220 11.55 -12.96 19.29
C THR A 220 11.35 -14.39 19.79
N SER A 221 11.04 -15.33 18.88
CA SER A 221 10.94 -16.77 19.13
C SER A 221 11.64 -17.54 18.01
N ASP A 222 12.22 -18.68 18.38
CA ASP A 222 12.82 -19.64 17.44
C ASP A 222 11.80 -20.62 16.84
N ASP A 223 10.55 -20.57 17.31
CA ASP A 223 9.48 -21.42 16.79
C ASP A 223 9.18 -21.09 15.31
N PRO A 224 9.27 -22.06 14.39
CA PRO A 224 9.04 -21.80 12.98
C PRO A 224 7.59 -21.42 12.67
N VAL A 225 7.42 -20.32 11.94
CA VAL A 225 6.10 -19.88 11.47
C VAL A 225 5.77 -20.56 10.14
N ARG A 226 4.65 -21.26 10.11
CA ARG A 226 4.16 -21.99 8.94
C ARG A 226 2.68 -21.73 8.70
N PHE A 227 2.37 -21.27 7.50
CA PHE A 227 1.00 -21.14 7.01
C PHE A 227 0.71 -22.12 5.89
N LYS A 228 -0.59 -22.36 5.66
CA LYS A 228 -1.07 -23.13 4.51
C LYS A 228 -1.03 -22.24 3.26
N PRO A 229 -0.73 -22.81 2.08
CA PRO A 229 -0.75 -22.05 0.84
C PRO A 229 -2.19 -21.69 0.46
N TYR A 230 -2.40 -20.51 -0.10
CA TYR A 230 -3.70 -20.11 -0.61
C TYR A 230 -4.05 -20.89 -1.90
N PRO A 231 -5.34 -21.18 -2.16
CA PRO A 231 -5.76 -21.79 -3.41
C PRO A 231 -5.43 -20.89 -4.60
N ILE A 232 -4.83 -21.46 -5.65
CA ILE A 232 -4.45 -20.73 -6.86
C ILE A 232 -5.31 -21.21 -8.03
N PRO A 233 -6.02 -20.30 -8.72
CA PRO A 233 -6.71 -20.63 -9.97
C PRO A 233 -5.76 -21.22 -11.02
N TYR A 234 -6.18 -22.28 -11.71
CA TYR A 234 -5.34 -23.01 -12.67
C TYR A 234 -4.76 -22.09 -13.76
N ALA A 235 -5.53 -21.11 -14.22
CA ALA A 235 -5.10 -20.13 -15.23
C ALA A 235 -3.88 -19.28 -14.80
N MET A 236 -3.61 -19.16 -13.49
CA MET A 236 -2.48 -18.38 -12.97
C MET A 236 -1.22 -19.22 -12.75
N LEU A 237 -1.29 -20.55 -12.82
CA LEU A 237 -0.15 -21.43 -12.54
C LEU A 237 1.02 -21.16 -13.48
N ASP A 238 0.77 -20.96 -14.78
CA ASP A 238 1.82 -20.65 -15.75
C ASP A 238 2.50 -19.31 -15.45
N THR A 239 1.73 -18.33 -14.96
CA THR A 239 2.27 -17.02 -14.58
C THR A 239 3.16 -17.13 -13.35
N VAL A 240 2.72 -17.90 -12.34
CA VAL A 240 3.51 -18.17 -11.12
C VAL A 240 4.80 -18.89 -11.48
N ASN A 241 4.73 -19.95 -12.29
CA ASN A 241 5.89 -20.73 -12.67
C ASN A 241 6.91 -19.87 -13.41
N LYS A 242 6.46 -19.04 -14.36
CA LYS A 242 7.33 -18.09 -15.08
C LYS A 242 8.02 -17.11 -14.13
N GLU A 243 7.32 -16.60 -13.12
CA GLU A 243 7.92 -15.65 -12.18
C GLU A 243 8.95 -16.32 -11.26
N VAL A 244 8.66 -17.55 -10.82
CA VAL A 244 9.61 -18.37 -10.06
C VAL A 244 10.85 -18.69 -10.89
N ASP A 245 10.70 -19.09 -12.15
CA ASP A 245 11.82 -19.38 -13.05
C ASP A 245 12.70 -18.14 -13.26
N LYS A 246 12.11 -16.95 -13.44
CA LYS A 246 12.86 -15.69 -13.52
C LYS A 246 13.65 -15.39 -12.25
N MET A 247 13.02 -15.57 -11.07
CA MET A 247 13.71 -15.33 -9.81
C MET A 247 14.87 -16.31 -9.59
N ILE A 248 14.76 -17.54 -10.09
CA ILE A 248 15.86 -18.52 -10.06
C ILE A 248 16.98 -18.09 -11.03
N GLU A 249 16.62 -17.69 -12.26
CA GLU A 249 17.57 -17.24 -13.29
C GLU A 249 18.36 -16.00 -12.83
N MET A 250 17.69 -15.07 -12.15
CA MET A 250 18.29 -13.88 -11.55
C MET A 250 19.04 -14.16 -10.22
N ASP A 251 19.13 -15.43 -9.79
CA ASP A 251 19.76 -15.85 -8.53
C ASP A 251 19.17 -15.14 -7.28
N ILE A 252 17.87 -14.78 -7.32
CA ILE A 252 17.15 -14.10 -6.23
C ILE A 252 16.66 -15.11 -5.19
N ILE A 253 16.27 -16.30 -5.65
CA ILE A 253 15.74 -17.39 -4.82
C ILE A 253 16.48 -18.71 -5.09
N GLU A 254 16.42 -19.61 -4.13
CA GLU A 254 16.93 -20.98 -4.24
C GLU A 254 15.94 -21.97 -3.62
N ARG A 255 16.10 -23.27 -3.94
CA ARG A 255 15.30 -24.31 -3.28
C ARG A 255 15.60 -24.33 -1.78
N SER A 256 14.56 -24.61 -0.99
CA SER A 256 14.64 -24.63 0.46
C SER A 256 14.03 -25.90 1.02
N ASP A 257 14.58 -26.35 2.15
CA ASP A 257 14.07 -27.38 3.06
C ASP A 257 13.73 -26.79 4.44
N SER A 258 13.53 -25.47 4.50
CA SER A 258 13.28 -24.71 5.72
C SER A 258 12.04 -25.18 6.49
N PRO A 259 12.08 -25.13 7.83
CA PRO A 259 10.89 -25.34 8.66
C PRO A 259 9.90 -24.16 8.60
N TYR A 260 10.33 -22.98 8.14
CA TYR A 260 9.46 -21.82 7.92
C TYR A 260 8.72 -21.94 6.58
N SER A 261 7.55 -21.32 6.51
CA SER A 261 6.76 -21.37 5.28
C SER A 261 5.71 -20.27 5.23
N SER A 262 5.95 -19.27 4.39
CA SER A 262 5.00 -18.20 4.09
C SER A 262 4.23 -18.50 2.78
N PRO A 263 2.94 -18.17 2.70
CA PRO A 263 2.18 -18.28 1.46
C PRO A 263 2.50 -17.09 0.54
N PHE A 264 2.27 -17.25 -0.76
CA PHE A 264 2.34 -16.12 -1.70
C PHE A 264 0.94 -15.72 -2.14
N VAL A 265 0.82 -14.47 -2.57
CA VAL A 265 -0.39 -13.85 -3.10
C VAL A 265 -0.04 -13.16 -4.42
N ILE A 266 -0.94 -13.26 -5.40
CA ILE A 266 -0.83 -12.51 -6.65
C ILE A 266 -1.76 -11.32 -6.54
N VAL A 267 -1.20 -10.11 -6.62
CA VAL A 267 -1.97 -8.87 -6.62
C VAL A 267 -1.96 -8.31 -8.04
N LYS A 268 -3.12 -8.02 -8.61
CA LYS A 268 -3.21 -7.29 -9.87
C LYS A 268 -2.89 -5.82 -9.62
N LYS A 269 -1.94 -5.29 -10.38
CA LYS A 269 -1.68 -3.85 -10.42
C LYS A 269 -2.77 -3.14 -11.23
N LYS A 270 -2.83 -1.81 -11.09
CA LYS A 270 -3.74 -0.95 -11.86
C LYS A 270 -3.55 -1.06 -13.38
N ASP A 271 -2.36 -1.44 -13.83
CA ASP A 271 -2.02 -1.69 -15.24
C ASP A 271 -2.37 -3.11 -15.72
N GLN A 272 -3.12 -3.90 -14.94
CA GLN A 272 -3.47 -5.31 -15.17
C GLN A 272 -2.28 -6.30 -15.13
N SER A 273 -1.07 -5.85 -14.82
CA SER A 273 0.06 -6.75 -14.58
C SER A 273 -0.04 -7.43 -13.21
N ASN A 274 0.51 -8.64 -13.09
CA ASN A 274 0.48 -9.41 -11.85
C ASN A 274 1.73 -9.10 -11.00
N ARG A 275 1.53 -8.86 -9.70
CA ARG A 275 2.60 -8.73 -8.70
C ARG A 275 2.64 -9.98 -7.83
N PHE A 276 3.77 -10.67 -7.86
CA PHE A 276 4.03 -11.82 -7.00
C PHE A 276 4.53 -11.32 -5.63
N CYS A 277 3.72 -11.50 -4.59
CA CYS A 277 4.00 -11.02 -3.24
C CYS A 277 4.06 -12.21 -2.27
N ILE A 278 5.00 -12.19 -1.32
CA ILE A 278 5.00 -13.15 -0.22
C ILE A 278 4.34 -12.52 0.99
N ASP A 279 3.44 -13.26 1.61
CA ASP A 279 2.75 -12.84 2.81
C ASP A 279 3.60 -13.15 4.04
N PHE A 280 4.49 -12.20 4.38
CA PHE A 280 5.34 -12.29 5.56
C PHE A 280 4.67 -11.78 6.85
N ARG A 281 3.34 -11.52 6.87
CA ARG A 281 2.69 -10.93 8.06
C ARG A 281 2.93 -11.72 9.34
N GLY A 282 2.85 -13.05 9.28
CA GLY A 282 3.12 -13.89 10.44
C GLY A 282 4.60 -14.04 10.79
N LEU A 283 5.52 -13.84 9.84
CA LEU A 283 6.95 -13.73 10.15
C LEU A 283 7.28 -12.37 10.79
N ASN A 284 6.65 -11.31 10.29
CA ASN A 284 6.84 -9.94 10.76
C ASN A 284 6.36 -9.78 12.21
N SER A 285 5.29 -10.46 12.63
CA SER A 285 4.77 -10.39 14.00
C SER A 285 5.73 -10.93 15.07
N ILE A 286 6.66 -11.81 14.68
CA ILE A 286 7.71 -12.36 15.56
C ILE A 286 9.10 -11.80 15.24
N THR A 287 9.21 -10.85 14.31
CA THR A 287 10.48 -10.22 13.96
C THR A 287 10.73 -9.04 14.90
N ILE A 288 11.94 -8.94 15.46
CA ILE A 288 12.34 -7.80 16.28
C ILE A 288 12.37 -6.56 15.40
N PHE A 289 11.56 -5.55 15.73
CA PHE A 289 11.44 -4.32 14.96
C PHE A 289 12.75 -3.50 14.98
N ASP A 290 13.18 -3.03 13.80
CA ASP A 290 14.32 -2.13 13.64
C ASP A 290 13.82 -0.68 13.54
N ALA A 291 14.15 0.14 14.55
CA ALA A 291 13.71 1.53 14.67
C ALA A 291 14.56 2.52 13.86
N GLU A 292 15.27 2.07 12.82
CA GLU A 292 16.03 2.93 11.92
C GLU A 292 15.14 4.05 11.36
N THR A 293 15.58 5.30 11.55
CA THR A 293 14.78 6.46 11.17
C THR A 293 14.72 6.62 9.66
N MET A 294 13.51 6.58 9.12
CA MET A 294 13.24 7.05 7.76
C MET A 294 13.17 8.58 7.78
N GLY A 295 13.79 9.24 6.81
CA GLY A 295 13.72 10.69 6.69
C GLY A 295 12.29 11.16 6.48
N ASN A 296 11.91 12.29 7.10
CA ASN A 296 10.60 12.89 6.90
C ASN A 296 10.54 13.57 5.52
N ILE A 297 9.52 13.20 4.73
CA ILE A 297 9.24 13.78 3.41
C ILE A 297 9.09 15.30 3.49
N GLU A 298 8.39 15.83 4.49
CA GLU A 298 8.15 17.27 4.64
C GLU A 298 9.45 18.03 4.93
N GLU A 299 10.31 17.45 5.78
CA GLU A 299 11.63 18.02 6.08
C GLU A 299 12.52 18.01 4.84
N MET A 300 12.48 16.91 4.08
CA MET A 300 13.19 16.79 2.82
C MET A 300 12.70 17.83 1.79
N PHE A 301 11.40 18.01 1.62
CA PHE A 301 10.86 19.06 0.74
C PHE A 301 11.23 20.47 1.21
N SER A 302 11.26 20.70 2.53
CA SER A 302 11.69 21.97 3.09
C SER A 302 13.17 22.24 2.80
N LYS A 303 14.03 21.22 2.85
CA LYS A 303 15.45 21.30 2.46
C LYS A 303 15.63 21.61 0.98
N LEU A 304 14.77 21.07 0.12
CA LEU A 304 14.83 21.33 -1.33
C LEU A 304 14.46 22.79 -1.69
N SER A 305 13.80 23.51 -0.80
CA SER A 305 13.44 24.91 -1.01
C SER A 305 14.67 25.81 -1.14
N GLY A 306 14.80 26.52 -2.26
CA GLY A 306 15.91 27.43 -2.56
C GLY A 306 17.06 26.82 -3.36
N TYR A 307 16.95 25.56 -3.78
CA TYR A 307 17.84 24.94 -4.77
C TYR A 307 17.25 25.05 -6.18
N GLN A 308 18.12 25.21 -7.18
CA GLN A 308 17.71 25.47 -8.57
C GLN A 308 17.75 24.20 -9.44
N PHE A 309 18.67 23.29 -9.15
CA PHE A 309 18.86 22.05 -9.89
C PHE A 309 18.56 20.88 -8.96
N ILE A 310 17.64 20.02 -9.37
CA ILE A 310 17.23 18.83 -8.62
C ILE A 310 17.24 17.66 -9.59
N SER A 311 17.85 16.54 -9.18
CA SER A 311 17.83 15.28 -9.91
C SER A 311 17.32 14.18 -8.99
N LYS A 312 16.39 13.40 -9.51
CA LYS A 312 15.85 12.21 -8.87
C LYS A 312 16.44 10.98 -9.57
N ILE A 313 16.97 10.03 -8.80
CA ILE A 313 17.55 8.77 -9.27
C ILE A 313 16.77 7.64 -8.60
N ASP A 314 16.30 6.66 -9.37
CA ASP A 314 15.45 5.55 -8.90
C ASP A 314 16.26 4.23 -8.89
N LEU A 315 16.30 3.56 -7.75
CA LEU A 315 17.04 2.31 -7.62
C LEU A 315 16.22 1.12 -8.11
N THR A 316 16.68 0.49 -9.19
CA THR A 316 16.12 -0.75 -9.72
C THR A 316 16.07 -1.85 -8.66
N LYS A 317 14.87 -2.13 -8.15
CA LYS A 317 14.59 -3.19 -7.16
C LYS A 317 15.60 -3.16 -6.01
N GLY A 318 15.79 -1.99 -5.40
CA GLY A 318 16.84 -1.73 -4.41
C GLY A 318 17.02 -2.84 -3.37
N TYR A 319 15.92 -3.40 -2.84
CA TYR A 319 15.99 -4.49 -1.85
C TYR A 319 16.71 -5.74 -2.37
N TRP A 320 16.46 -6.14 -3.61
CA TRP A 320 17.08 -7.36 -4.17
C TRP A 320 18.60 -7.24 -4.35
N GLN A 321 19.17 -6.04 -4.21
CA GLN A 321 20.61 -5.84 -4.27
C GLN A 321 21.29 -6.18 -2.94
N ILE A 322 20.55 -6.17 -1.83
CA ILE A 322 21.04 -6.45 -0.48
C ILE A 322 20.96 -7.94 -0.21
N SER A 323 22.10 -8.57 0.09
CA SER A 323 22.14 -10.01 0.39
C SER A 323 21.60 -10.32 1.78
N LEU A 324 20.93 -11.47 1.93
CA LEU A 324 20.58 -12.00 3.24
C LEU A 324 21.77 -12.73 3.86
N VAL A 325 21.88 -12.64 5.19
CA VAL A 325 22.77 -13.53 5.95
C VAL A 325 22.28 -14.97 5.79
N ASP A 326 23.19 -15.94 5.70
CA ASP A 326 22.85 -17.36 5.47
C ASP A 326 21.85 -17.91 6.51
N ALA A 327 21.98 -17.49 7.78
CA ALA A 327 21.06 -17.87 8.86
C ALA A 327 19.66 -17.24 8.75
N ALA A 328 19.50 -16.17 7.94
CA ALA A 328 18.22 -15.50 7.72
C ALA A 328 17.45 -16.09 6.53
N LYS A 329 18.14 -16.68 5.54
CA LYS A 329 17.50 -17.22 4.32
C LYS A 329 16.36 -18.20 4.62
N PRO A 330 16.51 -19.21 5.51
CA PRO A 330 15.44 -20.17 5.77
C PRO A 330 14.15 -19.50 6.27
N LYS A 331 14.24 -18.39 7.01
CA LYS A 331 13.08 -17.67 7.55
C LYS A 331 12.20 -17.07 6.45
N THR A 332 12.80 -16.76 5.29
CA THR A 332 12.10 -16.19 4.13
C THR A 332 11.44 -17.24 3.23
N ALA A 333 11.44 -18.51 3.65
CA ALA A 333 10.93 -19.59 2.84
C ALA A 333 9.44 -19.43 2.52
N PHE A 334 9.08 -19.68 1.25
CA PHE A 334 7.73 -19.58 0.73
C PHE A 334 7.37 -20.78 -0.14
N GLN A 335 6.09 -21.14 -0.11
CA GLN A 335 5.58 -22.32 -0.81
C GLN A 335 5.14 -21.98 -2.23
N THR A 336 5.40 -22.87 -3.17
CA THR A 336 4.85 -22.82 -4.52
C THR A 336 4.31 -24.21 -4.89
N PRO A 337 3.50 -24.33 -5.96
CA PRO A 337 3.10 -25.64 -6.49
C PRO A 337 4.29 -26.57 -6.86
N ARG A 338 5.50 -26.01 -7.06
CA ARG A 338 6.73 -26.75 -7.40
C ARG A 338 7.63 -27.07 -6.21
N GLY A 339 7.18 -26.76 -4.99
CA GLY A 339 7.91 -26.96 -3.75
C GLY A 339 8.26 -25.65 -3.04
N LEU A 340 9.15 -25.75 -2.07
CA LEU A 340 9.57 -24.67 -1.20
C LEU A 340 10.81 -23.96 -1.75
N PHE A 341 10.80 -22.64 -1.70
CA PHE A 341 11.91 -21.77 -2.10
C PHE A 341 12.20 -20.77 -0.99
N GLN A 342 13.43 -20.25 -0.93
CA GLN A 342 13.83 -19.19 -0.01
C GLN A 342 14.59 -18.09 -0.76
N PHE A 343 14.60 -16.88 -0.22
CA PHE A 343 15.34 -15.77 -0.82
C PHE A 343 16.82 -15.80 -0.42
N LYS A 344 17.67 -15.37 -1.35
CA LYS A 344 19.10 -15.11 -1.14
C LYS A 344 19.39 -13.64 -0.86
N VAL A 345 18.46 -12.77 -1.26
CA VAL A 345 18.51 -11.32 -1.16
C VAL A 345 17.29 -10.80 -0.42
N LEU A 346 17.32 -9.57 0.05
CA LEU A 346 16.25 -9.00 0.87
C LEU A 346 14.94 -8.93 0.07
N PRO A 347 13.89 -9.69 0.46
CA PRO A 347 12.61 -9.66 -0.24
C PRO A 347 11.78 -8.44 0.15
N PHE A 348 10.80 -8.14 -0.69
CA PHE A 348 9.71 -7.22 -0.33
C PHE A 348 8.79 -7.87 0.71
N GLY A 349 8.19 -7.04 1.57
CA GLY A 349 7.17 -7.47 2.53
C GLY A 349 7.69 -7.78 3.95
N LEU A 350 9.00 -7.81 4.18
CA LEU A 350 9.54 -7.89 5.55
C LEU A 350 9.44 -6.52 6.23
N VAL A 351 9.15 -6.54 7.53
CA VAL A 351 8.97 -5.31 8.34
C VAL A 351 10.22 -4.43 8.37
N ASN A 352 11.41 -5.02 8.35
CA ASN A 352 12.69 -4.31 8.46
C ASN A 352 13.41 -4.09 7.13
N SER A 353 12.76 -4.37 5.97
CA SER A 353 13.40 -4.18 4.66
C SER A 353 13.79 -2.72 4.44
N GLY A 354 12.87 -1.78 4.70
CA GLY A 354 13.13 -0.36 4.51
C GLY A 354 14.22 0.18 5.45
N ALA A 355 14.20 -0.23 6.72
CA ALA A 355 15.23 0.13 7.70
C ALA A 355 16.64 -0.28 7.24
N THR A 356 16.78 -1.52 6.77
CA THR A 356 18.06 -2.04 6.28
C THR A 356 18.51 -1.32 5.02
N PHE A 357 17.57 -1.01 4.12
CA PHE A 357 17.87 -0.27 2.91
C PHE A 357 18.38 1.13 3.19
N VAL A 358 17.69 1.88 4.06
CA VAL A 358 18.10 3.23 4.49
C VAL A 358 19.48 3.20 5.15
N ARG A 359 19.75 2.21 6.02
CA ARG A 359 21.07 2.04 6.66
C ARG A 359 22.17 1.75 5.64
N SER A 360 21.88 0.91 4.64
CA SER A 360 22.81 0.64 3.54
C SER A 360 23.06 1.92 2.74
N MET A 361 22.01 2.66 2.43
CA MET A 361 22.09 3.89 1.65
C MET A 361 22.91 4.98 2.34
N ARG A 362 22.72 5.16 3.65
CA ARG A 362 23.49 6.12 4.42
C ARG A 362 24.99 5.84 4.38
N LYS A 363 25.39 4.55 4.39
CA LYS A 363 26.80 4.15 4.24
C LYS A 363 27.32 4.39 2.83
N VAL A 364 26.51 4.13 1.81
CA VAL A 364 26.89 4.39 0.41
C VAL A 364 27.11 5.90 0.23
N LEU A 365 26.16 6.72 0.63
CA LEU A 365 26.17 8.18 0.42
C LEU A 365 26.97 8.95 1.47
N GLU A 366 27.66 8.27 2.39
CA GLU A 366 28.38 8.90 3.49
C GLU A 366 29.45 9.89 2.99
N GLY A 367 29.37 11.12 3.48
CA GLY A 367 30.29 12.21 3.11
C GLY A 367 29.94 12.95 1.82
N LEU A 368 28.80 12.65 1.18
CA LEU A 368 28.27 13.47 0.10
C LEU A 368 27.32 14.52 0.67
N GLU A 369 27.63 15.79 0.43
CA GLU A 369 26.70 16.90 0.69
C GLU A 369 25.69 17.00 -0.46
N ASN A 370 24.52 17.60 -0.19
CA ASN A 370 23.50 17.85 -1.22
C ASN A 370 22.90 16.60 -1.88
N VAL A 371 22.93 15.48 -1.15
CA VAL A 371 22.32 14.21 -1.53
C VAL A 371 21.53 13.66 -0.36
N ASP A 372 20.24 13.40 -0.57
CA ASP A 372 19.37 12.73 0.39
C ASP A 372 18.80 11.45 -0.22
N ASN A 373 18.44 10.49 0.63
CA ASN A 373 17.75 9.28 0.22
C ASN A 373 16.38 9.18 0.87
N PHE A 374 15.37 8.81 0.08
CA PHE A 374 14.04 8.52 0.55
C PHE A 374 13.56 7.18 -0.01
N VAL A 375 13.57 6.15 0.85
CA VAL A 375 13.32 4.76 0.42
C VAL A 375 14.20 4.45 -0.79
N ASP A 376 13.63 4.10 -1.95
CA ASP A 376 14.33 3.70 -3.17
C ASP A 376 14.78 4.89 -4.05
N ASP A 377 14.44 6.13 -3.67
CA ASP A 377 14.78 7.35 -4.40
C ASP A 377 16.02 8.05 -3.80
N ILE A 378 16.95 8.43 -4.66
CA ILE A 378 18.05 9.36 -4.32
C ILE A 378 17.75 10.71 -4.93
N ILE A 379 17.85 11.75 -4.12
CA ILE A 379 17.60 13.11 -4.54
C ILE A 379 18.89 13.90 -4.39
N VAL A 380 19.38 14.42 -5.51
CA VAL A 380 20.53 15.32 -5.59
C VAL A 380 20.01 16.73 -5.84
N TYR A 381 20.50 17.72 -5.09
CA TYR A 381 19.98 19.09 -5.19
C TYR A 381 21.05 20.16 -4.99
N THR A 382 21.20 21.08 -5.95
CA THR A 382 22.23 22.13 -5.89
C THR A 382 21.74 23.47 -6.45
N ARG A 383 22.52 24.54 -6.22
CA ARG A 383 22.21 25.91 -6.69
C ARG A 383 22.82 26.25 -8.04
N SER A 384 23.83 25.51 -8.48
CA SER A 384 24.60 25.79 -9.70
C SER A 384 24.77 24.53 -10.51
N PHE A 385 24.57 24.62 -11.83
CA PHE A 385 24.65 23.48 -12.74
C PHE A 385 25.99 22.74 -12.67
N ASN A 386 27.12 23.46 -12.64
CA ASN A 386 28.45 22.81 -12.62
C ASN A 386 28.63 21.99 -11.32
N HIS A 387 28.20 22.55 -10.19
CA HIS A 387 28.24 21.83 -8.92
C HIS A 387 27.29 20.63 -8.92
N HIS A 388 26.11 20.76 -9.53
CA HIS A 388 25.18 19.65 -9.71
C HIS A 388 25.81 18.45 -10.43
N MET A 389 26.58 18.72 -11.48
CA MET A 389 27.27 17.69 -12.25
C MET A 389 28.37 17.00 -11.45
N GLU A 390 29.13 17.75 -10.64
CA GLU A 390 30.17 17.18 -9.75
C GLU A 390 29.56 16.25 -8.69
N VAL A 391 28.43 16.63 -8.11
CA VAL A 391 27.72 15.80 -7.12
C VAL A 391 27.14 14.55 -7.77
N LEU A 392 26.50 14.68 -8.95
CA LEU A 392 25.98 13.53 -9.70
C LEU A 392 27.08 12.54 -10.07
N GLU A 393 28.23 13.04 -10.55
CA GLU A 393 29.39 12.21 -10.85
C GLU A 393 29.89 11.47 -9.60
N SER A 394 29.98 12.17 -8.46
CA SER A 394 30.39 11.57 -7.18
C SER A 394 29.43 10.48 -6.71
N VAL A 395 28.12 10.67 -6.90
CA VAL A 395 27.10 9.65 -6.61
C VAL A 395 27.32 8.43 -7.50
N PHE A 396 27.45 8.59 -8.83
CA PHE A 396 27.65 7.45 -9.72
C PHE A 396 28.97 6.70 -9.47
N GLU A 397 30.05 7.42 -9.16
CA GLU A 397 31.35 6.82 -8.80
C GLU A 397 31.22 5.95 -7.54
N ARG A 398 30.46 6.41 -6.54
CA ARG A 398 30.20 5.68 -5.31
C ARG A 398 29.41 4.39 -5.55
N TYR A 399 28.41 4.44 -6.42
CA TYR A 399 27.65 3.26 -6.83
C TYR A 399 28.51 2.25 -7.58
N LYS A 400 29.38 2.72 -8.46
CA LYS A 400 30.33 1.86 -9.18
C LYS A 400 31.23 1.06 -8.22
N ILE A 401 31.71 1.67 -7.13
CA ILE A 401 32.60 1.02 -6.16
C ILE A 401 31.85 0.02 -5.27
N THR A 402 30.61 0.34 -4.89
CA THR A 402 29.84 -0.44 -3.92
C THR A 402 29.09 -1.64 -4.53
N THR A 403 28.98 -1.67 -5.86
CA THR A 403 28.35 -2.78 -6.61
C THR A 403 29.41 -3.77 -7.08
N CYS A 404 29.27 -5.05 -6.75
CA CYS A 404 30.24 -6.07 -7.14
C CYS A 404 29.89 -6.64 -8.54
N PRO A 405 30.78 -6.58 -9.55
CA PRO A 405 30.58 -7.33 -10.78
C PRO A 405 30.90 -8.80 -10.51
N LYS A 406 29.88 -9.65 -10.40
CA LYS A 406 30.09 -11.10 -10.49
C LYS A 406 29.89 -11.53 -11.93
N ASN A 407 31.02 -11.73 -12.61
CA ASN A 407 31.20 -12.32 -13.94
C ASN A 407 30.60 -11.52 -15.11
N SER A 408 31.51 -11.07 -15.99
CA SER A 408 31.28 -10.68 -17.39
C SER A 408 30.01 -9.89 -17.70
N SER A 409 30.19 -8.57 -17.89
CA SER A 409 29.19 -7.62 -18.39
C SER A 409 27.97 -7.50 -17.48
N ASP A 410 27.38 -6.30 -17.47
CA ASP A 410 26.07 -6.03 -16.88
C ASP A 410 26.10 -5.83 -15.34
N HIS A 411 25.40 -4.88 -14.74
CA HIS A 411 24.56 -3.77 -15.16
C HIS A 411 24.04 -3.20 -13.81
N CYS A 412 24.07 -1.90 -13.49
CA CYS A 412 23.34 -1.43 -12.28
C CYS A 412 22.86 0.05 -12.30
N LEU A 413 21.55 0.38 -12.31
CA LEU A 413 20.85 1.61 -11.78
C LEU A 413 19.86 2.26 -12.80
N LYS A 414 18.60 2.54 -12.46
CA LYS A 414 17.76 3.37 -13.33
C LYS A 414 17.88 4.85 -13.00
N ILE A 415 17.72 5.70 -14.02
CA ILE A 415 17.17 7.04 -13.87
C ILE A 415 16.03 7.08 -14.86
N ALA A 416 14.79 6.90 -14.41
CA ALA A 416 13.64 7.09 -15.27
C ALA A 416 12.46 7.72 -14.53
N LYS A 417 12.09 8.88 -15.07
CA LYS A 417 10.89 9.72 -14.94
C LYS A 417 10.71 10.61 -13.69
N PRO A 418 10.57 11.94 -13.89
CA PRO A 418 9.72 12.75 -13.07
C PRO A 418 8.26 12.47 -13.44
N VAL A 419 7.47 12.07 -12.45
CA VAL A 419 6.03 12.03 -12.63
C VAL A 419 5.50 13.46 -12.80
N ARG A 420 4.49 13.55 -13.66
CA ARG A 420 3.76 14.76 -14.03
C ARG A 420 3.12 15.44 -12.82
N ARG A 421 3.86 16.37 -12.20
CA ARG A 421 3.30 17.67 -11.75
C ARG A 421 4.37 18.68 -11.34
N THR A 422 5.42 18.85 -12.13
CA THR A 422 6.20 20.08 -12.05
C THR A 422 5.38 21.19 -12.72
N ARG A 423 4.51 21.84 -11.94
CA ARG A 423 4.35 23.28 -12.16
C ARG A 423 5.72 23.89 -11.90
N LEU A 424 6.46 24.12 -12.98
CA LEU A 424 7.45 25.19 -13.04
C LEU A 424 6.66 26.47 -12.77
N THR A 425 6.56 26.84 -11.51
CA THR A 425 6.19 28.21 -11.15
C THR A 425 7.48 28.85 -10.72
N THR A 426 8.04 29.66 -11.61
CA THR A 426 8.79 30.83 -11.17
C THR A 426 7.87 31.62 -10.26
N ILE A 427 8.19 31.69 -8.98
CA ILE A 427 7.93 32.87 -8.15
C ILE A 427 9.27 33.24 -7.55
#